data_AF-A0A285NAA1-F1
#
_entry.id   AF-A0A285NAA1-F1
#
_cell.length_a   1.000
_cell.length_b   1.000
_cell.length_c   1.000
_cell.angle_alpha   90.00
_cell.angle_beta   90.00
_cell.angle_gamma   90.00
#
_symmetry.space_group_name_H-M   'P 1'
#
loop_
_entity.id
_entity.type
_entity.pdbx_description
1 polymer ?
#
loop_
_entity_poly.entity_id
_entity_poly.type
_entity_poly.pdbx_seq_one_letter_code
_entity_poly.pdbx_strand_id
1 'polypeptide(L)' 'MEKTKEIDIRFETVRVECPRCKNLQNEVIIVSRNVGILDAKCKRCKKRVVELKIFG' A
#
# COMPACT_ATOMS: atom_id res chain seq x y z
N MET A 1 18.11 -17.86 24.78
CA MET A 1 18.30 -16.99 23.58
C MET A 1 16.93 -16.76 22.98
N GLU A 2 16.28 -15.66 23.35
CA GLU A 2 15.08 -15.20 22.65
C GLU A 2 15.50 -14.81 21.23
N LYS A 3 14.97 -15.52 20.22
CA LYS A 3 15.07 -15.08 18.83
C LYS A 3 14.16 -13.87 18.72
N THR A 4 14.72 -12.67 18.90
CA THR A 4 14.08 -11.42 18.47
C THR A 4 13.70 -11.63 17.01
N LYS A 5 12.40 -11.81 16.73
CA LYS A 5 11.91 -11.88 15.35
C LYS A 5 12.23 -10.52 14.74
N GLU A 6 13.22 -10.45 13.87
CA GLU A 6 13.47 -9.23 13.10
C GLU A 6 12.17 -8.85 12.39
N ILE A 7 11.67 -7.67 12.74
CA ILE A 7 10.45 -7.12 12.18
C ILE A 7 10.83 -6.60 10.79
N ASP A 8 10.61 -7.42 9.76
CA ASP A 8 10.70 -7.00 8.36
C ASP A 8 9.50 -6.11 8.03
N ILE A 9 9.63 -4.81 8.31
CA ILE A 9 8.67 -3.78 7.94
C ILE A 9 9.42 -2.71 7.15
N ARG A 10 8.91 -2.39 5.95
CA ARG A 10 9.36 -1.27 5.12
C ARG A 10 8.20 -0.43 4.63
N PHE A 11 8.48 0.82 4.26
CA PHE A 11 7.52 1.71 3.63
C PHE A 11 7.76 1.74 2.12
N GLU A 12 6.74 1.42 1.35
CA GLU A 12 6.80 1.41 -0.12
C GLU A 12 5.86 2.48 -0.68
N THR A 13 6.32 3.17 -1.73
CA THR A 13 5.47 4.10 -2.48
C THR A 13 4.84 3.36 -3.64
N VAL A 14 3.52 3.26 -3.65
CA VAL A 14 2.75 2.60 -4.72
C VAL A 14 1.95 3.61 -5.52
N ARG A 15 1.91 3.41 -6.84
CA ARG A 15 1.05 4.20 -7.74
C ARG A 15 -0.33 3.55 -7.80
N VAL A 16 -1.36 4.36 -7.57
CA VAL A 16 -2.75 3.94 -7.48
C VAL A 16 -3.57 4.71 -8.50
N GLU A 17 -4.28 3.98 -9.35
CA GLU A 17 -5.27 4.56 -10.25
C GLU A 17 -6.66 4.46 -9.62
N CYS A 18 -7.37 5.59 -9.54
CA CYS A 18 -8.75 5.54 -9.09
C CYS A 18 -9.64 4.85 -10.14
N PRO A 19 -10.38 3.79 -9.79
CA PRO A 19 -11.21 3.05 -10.76
C PRO A 19 -12.39 3.90 -11.30
N ARG A 20 -12.78 4.96 -10.57
CA ARG A 20 -13.91 5.82 -10.94
C ARG A 20 -13.51 6.98 -11.86
N CYS A 21 -12.47 7.73 -11.50
CA CYS A 21 -12.11 8.97 -12.21
C CYS A 21 -10.73 8.94 -12.87
N LYS A 22 -10.08 7.77 -12.87
CA LYS A 22 -8.78 7.54 -13.53
C LYS A 22 -7.63 8.41 -13.05
N ASN A 23 -7.83 9.11 -11.92
CA ASN A 23 -6.78 9.91 -11.30
C ASN A 23 -5.69 8.99 -10.74
N LEU A 24 -4.44 9.25 -11.12
CA LEU A 24 -3.27 8.58 -10.59
C LEU A 24 -2.76 9.34 -9.36
N GLN A 25 -2.43 8.62 -8.30
CA GLN A 25 -1.81 9.17 -7.10
C GLN A 25 -0.79 8.20 -6.51
N ASN A 26 0.18 8.73 -5.79
CA ASN A 26 1.14 7.93 -5.03
C ASN A 26 0.67 7.83 -3.59
N GLU A 27 0.77 6.64 -3.02
CA GLU A 27 0.43 6.34 -1.63
C GLU A 27 1.58 5.58 -0.99
N VAL A 28 1.85 5.88 0.27
CA VAL A 28 2.87 5.16 1.05
C VAL A 28 2.16 4.08 1.84
N ILE A 29 2.58 2.83 1.67
CA ILE A 29 2.02 1.69 2.38
C ILE A 29 3.10 0.98 3.20
N ILE A 30 2.66 0.34 4.27
CA ILE A 30 3.51 -0.51 5.09
C ILE A 30 3.53 -1.90 4.44
N VAL A 31 4.72 -2.44 4.25
CA VAL A 31 4.96 -3.76 3.67
C VAL A 31 5.72 -4.59 4.69
N SER A 32 5.24 -5.82 4.92
CA SER A 32 5.95 -6.81 5.73
C SER A 32 5.99 -8.13 4.99
N ARG A 33 7.16 -8.79 4.97
CA ARG A 33 7.36 -10.06 4.24
C ARG A 33 6.89 -9.95 2.79
N ASN A 34 7.23 -8.82 2.14
CA ASN A 34 6.80 -8.48 0.79
C ASN A 34 5.28 -8.37 0.55
N VAL A 35 4.46 -8.28 1.59
CA VAL A 35 3.01 -8.07 1.46
C VAL A 35 2.62 -6.75 2.13
N GLY A 36 1.86 -5.92 1.42
CA GLY A 36 1.30 -4.68 1.93
C GLY A 36 -0.20 -4.58 1.64
N ILE A 37 -0.92 -3.85 2.49
CA ILE A 37 -2.32 -3.50 2.25
C ILE A 37 -2.34 -2.04 1.81
N LEU A 38 -2.84 -1.80 0.60
CA LEU A 38 -3.17 -0.47 0.13
C LEU A 38 -4.59 -0.13 0.59
N ASP A 39 -4.72 0.97 1.31
CA ASP A 39 -6.01 1.58 1.65
C ASP A 39 -5.91 3.08 1.39
N ALA A 40 -6.42 3.50 0.23
CA ALA A 40 -6.26 4.85 -0.26
C ALA A 40 -7.59 5.49 -0.65
N LYS A 41 -7.69 6.79 -0.40
CA LYS A 41 -8.84 7.60 -0.84
C LYS A 41 -8.43 8.45 -2.03
N CYS A 42 -9.16 8.33 -3.13
CA CYS A 42 -8.92 9.15 -4.33
C CYS A 42 -9.00 10.64 -3.97
N LYS A 43 -7.94 11.40 -4.25
CA LYS A 43 -7.87 12.83 -3.90
C LYS A 43 -8.92 13.66 -4.65
N ARG A 44 -9.30 13.24 -5.87
CA ARG A 44 -10.28 13.89 -6.75
C ARG A 44 -11.74 13.53 -6.42
N CYS A 45 -12.13 12.26 -6.53
CA CYS A 45 -13.55 11.85 -6.40
C CYS A 45 -13.90 11.20 -5.05
N LYS A 46 -12.94 11.15 -4.12
CA LYS A 46 -13.09 10.62 -2.75
C LYS A 46 -13.47 9.13 -2.65
N LYS A 47 -13.51 8.39 -3.77
CA LYS A 47 -13.68 6.93 -3.80
C LYS A 47 -12.51 6.25 -3.08
N ARG A 48 -12.80 5.27 -2.23
CA ARG A 48 -11.81 4.42 -1.54
C ARG A 48 -11.37 3.28 -2.47
N VAL A 49 -10.08 2.98 -2.46
CA VAL A 49 -9.42 1.89 -3.18
C VAL A 49 -8.70 1.06 -2.12
N VAL A 50 -9.06 -0.22 -2.03
CA VAL A 50 -8.45 -1.16 -1.08
C VAL A 50 -7.95 -2.36 -1.87
N GLU A 51 -6.65 -2.64 -1.80
CA GLU A 51 -5.99 -3.70 -2.56
C GLU A 51 -4.88 -4.35 -1.73
N LEU A 52 -4.65 -5.64 -1.96
CA LEU A 52 -3.46 -6.33 -1.45
C LEU A 52 -2.33 -6.20 -2.49
N LYS A 53 -1.14 -5.79 -2.05
CA LYS A 53 0.06 -5.66 -2.89
C LYS A 53 1.09 -6.72 -2.46
N ILE A 54 1.59 -7.45 -3.44
CA ILE A 54 2.67 -8.44 -3.26
C ILE A 54 3.87 -7.92 -4.03
N PHE A 55 5.01 -7.84 -3.36
CA PHE A 55 6.29 -7.40 -3.91
C PHE A 55 7.16 -8.65 -4.18
N GLY A 56 7.91 -8.66 -5.28
CA GLY A 56 8.75 -9.79 -5.71
C GLY A 56 10.19 -9.36 -5.90
#